data_AF-A0A0T9SXX5-F1
#
_entry.id   AF-A0A0T9SXX5-F1
#
_cell.length_a   1.000
_cell.length_b   1.000
_cell.length_c   1.000
_cell.angle_alpha   90.00
_cell.angle_beta   90.00
_cell.angle_gamma   90.00
#
_symmetry.space_group_name_H-M   'P 1'
#
loop_
_entity.id
_entity.type
_entity.pdbx_description
1 polymer ?
#
loop_
_entity_poly.entity_id
_entity_poly.type
_entity_poly.pdbx_seq_one_letter_code
_entity_poly.pdbx_strand_id
1 'polypeptide(L)'
;MNNIQTSDSLVVGQVYTRNDLKKLFNITDATINTGIFQPKNHTSIWLFITEDKTTDRTQYHDLLEEDTLSMQGQTSGRKDNLIISHMKNGLEIILFYRKRKYEFDKAGFRYEGNFSYKSHSDKKPTTFLLNRINNKKFKHGNKRTWELTIDAITSLGGSATQQDILKHITTRHSDYIPSNLAPDLTMLSVNKNSRVNLSQNINPRRTDSDNQFDRLFKLGSGVNAKYEFYDPTVHGVWEIYLESEKNKLAVRSLNDAITAKALEHAQKEAEASHAFDATSVEDQRKKVLSNIVYRQGQPAFRKALLEAYEGKCAITGCALTELLEAAHIHPYKGAHTNVVSNGLLLRADIHTLFDLGLINIDPLSLRVYISKKLIGTNYESLSMTNVNLPRSKKEHPNTDALQWHYKKFIY
;
A
#
# COMPACT_ATOMS: atom_id res chain seq x y z
N MET A 1 -16.76 -26.25 34.34
CA MET A 1 -17.22 -24.92 34.79
C MET A 1 -17.43 -24.09 33.53
N ASN A 2 -18.61 -23.52 33.32
CA ASN A 2 -18.87 -22.71 32.14
C ASN A 2 -17.90 -21.52 32.13
N ASN A 3 -17.05 -21.45 31.12
CA ASN A 3 -16.14 -20.35 30.89
C ASN A 3 -16.95 -19.15 30.41
N ILE A 4 -17.21 -18.19 31.30
CA ILE A 4 -18.03 -17.02 31.01
C ILE A 4 -17.13 -15.98 30.32
N GLN A 5 -17.49 -15.61 29.09
CA GLN A 5 -16.93 -14.44 28.41
C GLN A 5 -17.58 -13.18 28.97
N THR A 6 -16.76 -12.25 29.43
CA THR A 6 -17.24 -10.98 29.99
C THR A 6 -17.84 -10.07 28.92
N SER A 7 -17.44 -10.23 27.65
CA SER A 7 -18.00 -9.46 26.53
C SER A 7 -19.51 -9.57 26.40
N ASP A 8 -20.08 -10.73 26.74
CA ASP A 8 -21.50 -11.02 26.56
C ASP A 8 -22.41 -10.18 27.45
N SER A 9 -21.84 -9.61 28.53
CA SER A 9 -22.55 -8.77 29.50
C SER A 9 -22.24 -7.27 29.34
N LEU A 10 -21.53 -6.87 28.27
CA LEU A 10 -21.07 -5.51 28.04
C LEU A 10 -21.56 -4.95 26.70
N VAL A 11 -21.86 -3.66 26.66
CA VAL A 11 -22.37 -2.96 25.47
C VAL A 11 -21.31 -2.03 24.90
N VAL A 12 -20.88 -2.28 23.65
CA VAL A 12 -19.86 -1.45 22.97
C VAL A 12 -20.31 0.01 22.92
N GLY A 13 -19.43 0.92 23.30
CA GLY A 13 -19.67 2.36 23.40
C GLY A 13 -20.23 2.82 24.75
N GLN A 14 -20.71 1.91 25.60
CA GLN A 14 -21.15 2.25 26.94
C GLN A 14 -19.94 2.54 27.85
N VAL A 15 -20.12 3.49 28.78
CA VAL A 15 -19.12 3.83 29.79
C VAL A 15 -19.35 3.02 31.05
N TYR A 16 -18.28 2.41 31.56
CA TYR A 16 -18.25 1.68 32.81
C TYR A 16 -17.16 2.23 33.73
N THR A 17 -17.46 2.42 35.00
CA THR A 17 -16.45 2.61 36.04
C THR A 17 -15.91 1.26 36.50
N ARG A 18 -14.72 1.25 37.10
CA ARG A 18 -14.21 0.01 37.74
C ARG A 18 -15.15 -0.50 38.83
N ASN A 19 -15.87 0.38 39.52
CA ASN A 19 -16.85 -0.03 40.53
C ASN A 19 -18.09 -0.68 39.88
N ASP A 20 -18.53 -0.22 38.71
CA ASP A 20 -19.61 -0.85 37.97
C ASP A 20 -19.20 -2.26 37.54
N LEU A 21 -17.99 -2.42 37.00
CA LEU A 21 -17.44 -3.72 36.60
C LEU A 21 -17.26 -4.68 37.79
N LYS A 22 -16.81 -4.16 38.95
CA LYS A 22 -16.73 -4.96 40.18
C LYS A 22 -18.09 -5.51 40.60
N LYS A 23 -19.14 -4.69 40.54
CA LYS A 23 -20.50 -5.11 40.88
C LYS A 23 -21.05 -6.11 39.86
N LEU A 24 -20.89 -5.80 38.57
CA LEU A 24 -21.44 -6.58 37.46
C LEU A 24 -20.87 -8.01 37.40
N PHE A 25 -19.57 -8.17 37.67
CA PHE A 25 -18.87 -9.45 37.58
C PHE A 25 -18.47 -10.03 38.95
N ASN A 26 -19.00 -9.48 40.04
CA ASN A 26 -18.71 -9.89 41.42
C ASN A 26 -17.18 -9.98 41.73
N ILE A 27 -16.43 -8.95 41.32
CA ILE A 27 -14.97 -8.90 41.49
C ILE A 27 -14.60 -8.20 42.80
N THR A 28 -13.93 -8.94 43.68
CA THR A 28 -13.32 -8.41 44.92
C THR A 28 -11.83 -8.13 44.79
N ASP A 29 -11.19 -8.60 43.71
CA ASP A 29 -9.75 -8.48 43.47
C ASP A 29 -9.33 -7.01 43.24
N ALA A 30 -8.42 -6.52 44.09
CA ALA A 30 -7.93 -5.14 44.02
C ALA A 30 -7.07 -4.86 42.78
N THR A 31 -6.52 -5.89 42.12
CA THR A 31 -5.65 -5.76 40.93
C THR A 31 -6.41 -5.31 39.68
N ILE A 32 -7.74 -5.24 39.71
CA ILE A 32 -8.57 -4.59 38.67
C ILE A 32 -8.19 -3.12 38.44
N ASN A 33 -7.55 -2.48 39.43
CA ASN A 33 -7.04 -1.12 39.31
C ASN A 33 -5.75 -1.01 38.46
N THR A 34 -5.19 -2.12 38.00
CA THR A 34 -4.06 -2.15 37.07
C THR A 34 -4.51 -1.99 35.61
N GLY A 35 -3.56 -1.81 34.69
CA GLY A 35 -3.84 -1.67 33.26
C GLY A 35 -4.20 -2.99 32.56
N ILE A 36 -3.74 -4.14 33.08
CA ILE A 36 -4.05 -5.47 32.55
C ILE A 36 -4.59 -6.32 33.68
N PHE A 37 -5.84 -6.75 33.57
CA PHE A 37 -6.54 -7.53 34.58
C PHE A 37 -7.19 -8.78 33.97
N GLN A 38 -7.07 -9.91 34.64
CA GLN A 38 -7.77 -11.14 34.26
C GLN A 38 -8.67 -11.53 35.44
N PRO A 39 -10.01 -11.44 35.33
CA PRO A 39 -10.90 -11.87 36.38
C PRO A 39 -10.79 -13.38 36.58
N LYS A 40 -10.79 -13.83 37.83
CA LYS A 40 -10.86 -15.26 38.14
C LYS A 40 -12.16 -15.85 37.59
N ASN A 41 -12.10 -17.08 37.10
CA ASN A 41 -13.25 -17.83 36.56
C ASN A 41 -13.91 -17.23 35.30
N HIS A 42 -13.25 -16.30 34.62
CA HIS A 42 -13.68 -15.74 33.35
C HIS A 42 -12.63 -15.99 32.27
N THR A 43 -13.06 -16.16 31.03
CA THR A 43 -12.15 -16.36 29.89
C THR A 43 -11.82 -15.06 29.18
N SER A 44 -11.47 -14.03 29.94
CA SER A 44 -11.29 -12.66 29.41
C SER A 44 -10.08 -11.97 30.03
N ILE A 45 -9.35 -11.20 29.23
CA ILE A 45 -8.30 -10.28 29.64
C ILE A 45 -8.79 -8.86 29.40
N TRP A 46 -8.82 -8.06 30.46
CA TRP A 46 -9.30 -6.69 30.44
C TRP A 46 -8.13 -5.73 30.34
N LEU A 47 -8.14 -4.90 29.29
CA LEU A 47 -7.18 -3.82 29.10
C LEU A 47 -7.84 -2.49 29.48
N PHE A 48 -7.25 -1.78 30.44
CA PHE A 48 -7.67 -0.43 30.84
C PHE A 48 -6.64 0.59 30.37
N ILE A 49 -6.98 1.35 29.33
CA ILE A 49 -6.08 2.30 28.68
C ILE A 49 -6.49 3.73 28.95
N THR A 50 -5.50 4.57 29.24
CA THR A 50 -5.63 6.03 29.32
C THR A 50 -4.51 6.62 28.47
N GLU A 51 -4.87 7.20 27.32
CA GLU A 51 -3.95 7.74 26.30
C GLU A 51 -3.03 8.82 26.92
N ASP A 52 -3.64 9.88 27.45
CA ASP A 52 -2.96 10.99 28.12
C ASP A 52 -2.89 10.72 29.63
N LYS A 53 -1.76 10.17 30.08
CA LYS A 53 -1.49 9.99 31.51
C LYS A 53 -1.12 11.33 32.15
N THR A 54 -1.50 11.51 33.42
CA THR A 54 -1.11 12.69 34.21
C THR A 54 0.41 12.75 34.36
N THR A 55 0.97 13.95 34.51
CA THR A 55 2.42 14.24 34.48
C THR A 55 3.25 13.51 35.55
N ASP A 56 2.60 12.91 36.55
CA ASP A 56 3.18 12.14 37.65
C ASP A 56 3.37 10.63 37.35
N ARG A 57 3.04 10.15 36.14
CA ARG A 57 3.11 8.72 35.77
C ARG A 57 4.03 8.45 34.58
N THR A 58 4.61 7.26 34.53
CA THR A 58 5.42 6.77 33.40
C THR A 58 4.61 6.87 32.10
N GLN A 59 5.14 7.63 31.13
CA GLN A 59 4.51 7.83 29.84
C GLN A 59 4.72 6.58 28.96
N TYR A 60 3.66 5.82 28.76
CA TYR A 60 3.59 4.76 27.76
C TYR A 60 2.77 5.29 26.59
N HIS A 61 3.23 5.08 25.36
CA HIS A 61 2.52 5.50 24.16
C HIS A 61 1.41 4.49 23.85
N ASP A 62 0.20 4.78 24.33
CA ASP A 62 -0.99 3.97 24.12
C ASP A 62 -1.94 4.75 23.18
N LEU A 63 -2.21 4.23 21.97
CA LEU A 63 -2.99 4.91 20.94
C LEU A 63 -3.99 3.94 20.30
N LEU A 64 -5.26 4.34 20.25
CA LEU A 64 -6.31 3.62 19.52
C LEU A 64 -6.68 4.38 18.24
N GLU A 65 -6.28 3.86 17.09
CA GLU A 65 -6.66 4.36 15.77
C GLU A 65 -7.65 3.40 15.12
N GLU A 66 -8.91 3.82 15.01
CA GLU A 66 -10.04 3.02 14.50
C GLU A 66 -10.17 1.65 15.19
N ASP A 67 -9.66 0.60 14.52
CA ASP A 67 -9.70 -0.80 14.95
C ASP A 67 -8.34 -1.32 15.43
N THR A 68 -7.30 -0.48 15.45
CA THR A 68 -5.95 -0.88 15.86
C THR A 68 -5.55 -0.18 17.16
N LEU A 69 -5.23 -0.97 18.18
CA LEU A 69 -4.64 -0.51 19.43
C LEU A 69 -3.13 -0.75 19.38
N SER A 70 -2.35 0.33 19.43
CA SER A 70 -0.94 0.30 19.78
C SER A 70 -0.79 0.56 21.28
N MET A 71 -0.19 -0.36 22.01
CA MET A 71 -0.06 -0.26 23.47
C MET A 71 1.35 -0.64 23.90
N GLN A 72 1.98 0.17 24.74
CA GLN A 72 3.27 -0.19 25.33
C GLN A 72 3.08 -0.98 26.63
N GLY A 73 3.70 -2.15 26.70
CA GLY A 73 3.81 -2.98 27.89
C GLY A 73 4.66 -2.33 28.98
N GLN A 74 4.56 -2.87 30.19
CA GLN A 74 5.33 -2.36 31.33
C GLN A 74 6.83 -2.68 31.17
N THR A 75 7.71 -1.76 31.59
CA THR A 75 9.18 -1.98 31.57
C THR A 75 9.63 -3.19 32.40
N SER A 76 8.83 -3.60 33.38
CA SER A 76 8.98 -4.84 34.14
C SER A 76 7.60 -5.42 34.48
N GLY A 77 7.31 -6.65 34.04
CA GLY A 77 6.05 -7.32 34.34
C GLY A 77 5.95 -8.73 33.75
N ARG A 78 5.19 -9.62 34.41
CA ARG A 78 4.94 -11.02 34.00
C ARG A 78 3.72 -11.21 33.09
N LYS A 79 3.06 -10.11 32.65
CA LYS A 79 1.73 -10.16 32.01
C LYS A 79 1.76 -10.07 30.49
N ASP A 80 2.90 -9.76 29.86
CA ASP A 80 3.07 -9.76 28.40
C ASP A 80 2.67 -11.11 27.77
N ASN A 81 3.04 -12.21 28.44
CA ASN A 81 2.65 -13.57 28.02
C ASN A 81 1.14 -13.79 28.01
N LEU A 82 0.35 -13.10 28.84
CA LEU A 82 -1.11 -13.24 28.82
C LEU A 82 -1.68 -12.71 27.51
N ILE A 83 -1.15 -11.59 27.01
CA ILE A 83 -1.55 -11.02 25.72
C ILE A 83 -1.07 -11.93 24.60
N ILE A 84 0.19 -12.35 24.59
CA ILE A 84 0.75 -13.17 23.49
C ILE A 84 0.06 -14.53 23.38
N SER A 85 -0.24 -15.18 24.50
CA SER A 85 -0.83 -16.52 24.53
C SER A 85 -2.36 -16.55 24.63
N HIS A 86 -3.04 -15.40 24.53
CA HIS A 86 -4.48 -15.29 24.77
C HIS A 86 -5.30 -16.28 23.94
N MET A 87 -5.02 -16.38 22.63
CA MET A 87 -5.73 -17.27 21.71
C MET A 87 -5.50 -18.74 22.06
N LYS A 88 -4.26 -19.12 22.37
CA LYS A 88 -3.91 -20.50 22.75
C LYS A 88 -4.62 -20.92 24.03
N ASN A 89 -4.84 -19.98 24.94
CA ASN A 89 -5.50 -20.21 26.22
C ASN A 89 -7.03 -20.03 26.15
N GLY A 90 -7.59 -19.72 24.98
CA GLY A 90 -9.02 -19.48 24.79
C GLY A 90 -9.54 -18.25 25.56
N LEU A 91 -8.69 -17.26 25.77
CA LEU A 91 -9.04 -16.01 26.45
C LEU A 91 -9.38 -14.95 25.40
N GLU A 92 -10.51 -14.26 25.56
CA GLU A 92 -10.75 -13.03 24.80
C GLU A 92 -9.92 -11.87 25.38
N ILE A 93 -9.55 -10.90 24.55
CA ILE A 93 -9.05 -9.60 25.04
C ILE A 93 -10.18 -8.60 24.85
N ILE A 94 -10.48 -7.82 25.88
CA ILE A 94 -11.45 -6.73 25.80
C ILE A 94 -10.85 -5.41 26.25
N LEU A 95 -11.29 -4.32 25.62
CA LEU A 95 -10.71 -2.99 25.80
C LEU A 95 -11.68 -2.02 26.49
N PHE A 96 -11.18 -1.37 27.53
CA PHE A 96 -11.76 -0.21 28.18
C PHE A 96 -10.84 0.99 27.96
N TYR A 97 -11.31 1.98 27.20
CA TYR A 97 -10.50 3.09 26.71
C TYR A 97 -11.00 4.45 27.20
N ARG A 98 -10.06 5.39 27.35
CA ARG A 98 -10.32 6.83 27.48
C ARG A 98 -9.07 7.61 27.07
N LYS A 99 -9.26 8.84 26.62
CA LYS A 99 -8.20 9.80 26.35
C LYS A 99 -7.57 10.32 27.64
N ARG A 100 -8.40 10.79 28.59
CA ARG A 100 -7.93 11.41 29.85
C ARG A 100 -8.68 10.87 31.07
N LYS A 101 -8.10 10.97 32.27
CA LYS A 101 -8.63 10.38 33.52
C LYS A 101 -10.10 10.72 33.78
N TYR A 102 -10.52 11.95 33.49
CA TYR A 102 -11.87 12.45 33.74
C TYR A 102 -12.59 12.81 32.43
N GLU A 103 -12.30 12.10 31.33
CA GLU A 103 -13.09 12.22 30.10
C GLU A 103 -14.56 11.84 30.34
N PHE A 104 -14.80 10.85 31.20
CA PHE A 104 -16.13 10.40 31.59
C PHE A 104 -16.35 10.55 33.09
N ASP A 105 -17.63 10.70 33.48
CA ASP A 105 -18.03 10.84 34.89
C ASP A 105 -17.46 9.70 35.75
N LYS A 106 -17.13 10.02 37.01
CA LYS A 106 -16.55 9.09 38.00
C LYS A 106 -15.31 8.34 37.51
N ALA A 107 -14.54 8.96 36.60
CA ALA A 107 -13.35 8.37 35.99
C ALA A 107 -13.63 7.02 35.30
N GLY A 108 -14.77 6.94 34.59
CA GLY A 108 -15.15 5.79 33.77
C GLY A 108 -14.24 5.57 32.57
N PHE A 109 -14.48 4.45 31.89
CA PHE A 109 -13.87 4.06 30.61
C PHE A 109 -14.97 3.66 29.64
N ARG A 110 -14.82 4.01 28.37
CA ARG A 110 -15.71 3.51 27.33
C ARG A 110 -15.30 2.09 26.97
N TYR A 111 -16.27 1.17 26.92
CA TYR A 111 -16.04 -0.19 26.45
C TYR A 111 -15.94 -0.22 24.92
N GLU A 112 -14.79 -0.65 24.42
CA GLU A 112 -14.48 -0.71 22.99
C GLU A 112 -14.74 -2.11 22.40
N GLY A 113 -15.06 -3.12 23.21
CA GLY A 113 -15.29 -4.47 22.69
C GLY A 113 -14.04 -5.33 22.64
N ASN A 114 -14.12 -6.38 21.83
CA ASN A 114 -13.13 -7.44 21.75
C ASN A 114 -11.96 -7.06 20.84
N PHE A 115 -10.76 -7.53 21.17
CA PHE A 115 -9.52 -7.34 20.44
C PHE A 115 -8.75 -8.66 20.33
N SER A 116 -7.88 -8.78 19.33
CA SER A 116 -6.94 -9.89 19.16
C SER A 116 -5.52 -9.35 19.03
N TYR A 117 -4.58 -10.00 19.72
CA TYR A 117 -3.15 -9.83 19.50
C TYR A 117 -2.77 -10.06 18.02
N LYS A 118 -1.99 -9.13 17.46
CA LYS A 118 -1.44 -9.19 16.09
C LYS A 118 0.08 -9.36 16.08
N SER A 119 0.82 -8.47 16.74
CA SER A 119 2.29 -8.50 16.80
C SER A 119 2.83 -7.74 18.01
N HIS A 120 4.12 -7.87 18.29
CA HIS A 120 4.83 -7.01 19.24
C HIS A 120 6.27 -6.71 18.81
N SER A 121 6.90 -5.72 19.43
CA SER A 121 8.34 -5.43 19.28
C SER A 121 9.19 -6.22 20.28
N ASP A 122 10.39 -6.65 19.86
CA ASP A 122 11.36 -7.32 20.75
C ASP A 122 12.13 -6.33 21.66
N LYS A 123 11.91 -5.03 21.48
CA LYS A 123 12.56 -3.96 22.26
C LYS A 123 11.72 -3.62 23.49
N LYS A 124 12.35 -3.33 24.63
CA LYS A 124 11.67 -2.90 25.84
C LYS A 124 11.55 -1.36 25.92
N PRO A 125 10.38 -0.81 26.32
CA PRO A 125 9.13 -1.53 26.61
C PRO A 125 8.50 -2.14 25.36
N THR A 126 7.98 -3.38 25.50
CA THR A 126 7.33 -4.13 24.44
C THR A 126 6.16 -3.33 23.87
N THR A 127 6.15 -3.00 22.60
CA THR A 127 4.97 -2.38 21.96
C THR A 127 4.11 -3.49 21.36
N PHE A 128 2.88 -3.62 21.82
CA PHE A 128 1.88 -4.54 21.29
C PHE A 128 0.99 -3.86 20.26
N LEU A 129 0.69 -4.58 19.19
CA LEU A 129 -0.33 -4.23 18.22
C LEU A 129 -1.50 -5.20 18.36
N LEU A 130 -2.70 -4.68 18.63
CA LEU A 130 -3.93 -5.45 18.75
C LEU A 130 -4.99 -4.91 17.78
N ASN A 131 -5.81 -5.80 17.23
CA ASN A 131 -6.87 -5.45 16.30
C ASN A 131 -8.25 -5.75 16.91
N ARG A 132 -9.24 -4.88 16.70
CA ARG A 132 -10.62 -5.07 17.14
C ARG A 132 -11.24 -6.28 16.44
N ILE A 133 -11.94 -7.10 17.20
CA ILE A 133 -12.77 -8.21 16.71
C ILE A 133 -14.20 -7.67 16.56
N ASN A 134 -14.65 -7.47 15.32
CA ASN A 134 -15.98 -6.98 15.03
C ASN A 134 -17.05 -8.07 15.30
N ASN A 135 -17.72 -8.01 16.46
CA ASN A 135 -18.85 -8.89 16.83
C ASN A 135 -20.22 -8.38 16.32
N LYS A 136 -20.27 -7.45 15.36
CA LYS A 136 -21.53 -6.98 14.77
C LYS A 136 -22.14 -8.10 13.91
N LYS A 137 -23.32 -8.60 14.28
CA LYS A 137 -24.15 -9.42 13.37
C LYS A 137 -24.74 -8.50 12.30
N PHE A 138 -24.23 -8.62 11.09
CA PHE A 138 -24.78 -8.02 9.88
C PHE A 138 -25.79 -8.97 9.24
N LYS A 139 -26.52 -8.47 8.23
CA LYS A 139 -27.58 -9.21 7.54
C LYS A 139 -27.12 -10.57 6.96
N HIS A 140 -25.81 -10.74 6.71
CA HIS A 140 -25.19 -11.91 6.08
C HIS A 140 -24.10 -12.55 6.97
N GLY A 141 -24.30 -12.53 8.29
CA GLY A 141 -23.36 -13.09 9.28
C GLY A 141 -22.58 -12.02 10.04
N ASN A 142 -21.35 -12.34 10.49
CA ASN A 142 -20.58 -11.43 11.36
C ASN A 142 -19.77 -10.37 10.60
N LYS A 143 -19.95 -10.27 9.27
CA LYS A 143 -19.23 -9.33 8.41
C LYS A 143 -20.19 -8.56 7.48
N ARG A 144 -19.82 -7.32 7.14
CA ARG A 144 -20.46 -6.51 6.11
C ARG A 144 -20.24 -7.14 4.75
N THR A 145 -21.12 -6.86 3.79
CA THR A 145 -21.03 -7.39 2.42
C THR A 145 -19.72 -7.02 1.73
N TRP A 146 -19.22 -5.81 1.96
CA TRP A 146 -17.92 -5.38 1.44
C TRP A 146 -16.73 -6.05 2.14
N GLU A 147 -16.84 -6.44 3.41
CA GLU A 147 -15.80 -7.21 4.10
C GLU A 147 -15.70 -8.63 3.51
N LEU A 148 -16.85 -9.26 3.21
CA LEU A 148 -16.90 -10.52 2.47
C LEU A 148 -16.27 -10.40 1.06
N THR A 149 -16.43 -9.25 0.43
CA THR A 149 -15.80 -8.95 -0.87
C THR A 149 -14.28 -8.92 -0.76
N ILE A 150 -13.73 -8.26 0.27
CA ILE A 150 -12.28 -8.21 0.53
C ILE A 150 -11.72 -9.60 0.86
N ASP A 151 -12.40 -10.37 1.71
CA ASP A 151 -11.99 -11.73 2.06
C ASP A 151 -11.93 -12.64 0.83
N ALA A 152 -12.92 -12.53 -0.06
CA ALA A 152 -12.98 -13.31 -1.28
C ALA A 152 -11.82 -12.97 -2.22
N ILE A 153 -11.52 -11.68 -2.44
CA ILE A 153 -10.36 -11.25 -3.25
C ILE A 153 -9.05 -11.74 -2.63
N THR A 154 -8.91 -11.62 -1.30
CA THR A 154 -7.74 -12.15 -0.57
C THR A 154 -7.56 -13.64 -0.82
N SER A 155 -8.63 -14.42 -0.69
CA SER A 155 -8.61 -15.88 -0.87
C SER A 155 -8.35 -16.31 -2.32
N LEU A 156 -8.65 -15.43 -3.28
CA LEU A 156 -8.41 -15.64 -4.71
C LEU A 156 -7.03 -15.12 -5.17
N GLY A 157 -6.14 -14.77 -4.24
CA GLY A 157 -4.76 -14.35 -4.55
C GLY A 157 -4.58 -12.85 -4.78
N GLY A 158 -5.53 -12.02 -4.33
CA GLY A 158 -5.40 -10.56 -4.32
C GLY A 158 -5.84 -9.85 -5.60
N SER A 159 -6.25 -10.57 -6.64
CA SER A 159 -6.81 -10.02 -7.88
C SER A 159 -7.80 -11.00 -8.49
N ALA A 160 -9.06 -10.58 -8.71
CA ALA A 160 -10.12 -11.48 -9.17
C ALA A 160 -11.17 -10.78 -10.03
N THR A 161 -11.88 -11.55 -10.87
CA THR A 161 -13.04 -11.03 -11.60
C THR A 161 -14.27 -10.96 -10.69
N GLN A 162 -15.27 -10.14 -11.08
CA GLN A 162 -16.54 -10.09 -10.35
C GLN A 162 -17.22 -11.47 -10.27
N GLN A 163 -17.11 -12.30 -11.31
CA GLN A 163 -17.70 -13.64 -11.33
C GLN A 163 -17.01 -14.57 -10.32
N ASP A 164 -15.67 -14.53 -10.25
CA ASP A 164 -14.90 -15.34 -9.29
C ASP A 164 -15.22 -14.95 -7.85
N ILE A 165 -15.30 -13.64 -7.59
CA ILE A 165 -15.62 -13.10 -6.27
C ILE A 165 -17.03 -13.54 -5.85
N LEU A 166 -18.02 -13.38 -6.73
CA LEU A 166 -19.39 -13.78 -6.45
C LEU A 166 -19.49 -15.27 -6.14
N LYS A 167 -18.87 -16.11 -6.98
CA LYS A 167 -18.85 -17.57 -6.80
C LYS A 167 -18.20 -17.94 -5.47
N HIS A 168 -17.10 -17.28 -5.11
CA HIS A 168 -16.40 -17.54 -3.85
C HIS A 168 -17.27 -17.23 -2.63
N ILE A 169 -17.97 -16.08 -2.66
CA ILE A 169 -18.84 -15.65 -1.55
C ILE A 169 -20.04 -16.57 -1.40
N THR A 170 -20.80 -16.82 -2.48
CA THR A 170 -22.04 -17.61 -2.40
C THR A 170 -21.81 -19.07 -2.05
N THR A 171 -20.63 -19.62 -2.33
CA THR A 171 -20.23 -20.97 -1.90
C THR A 171 -20.06 -21.07 -0.37
N ARG A 172 -19.71 -19.96 0.30
CA ARG A 172 -19.45 -19.92 1.77
C ARG A 172 -20.57 -19.25 2.57
N HIS A 173 -21.35 -18.40 1.92
CA HIS A 173 -22.43 -17.61 2.49
C HIS A 173 -23.67 -17.80 1.61
N SER A 174 -24.42 -18.87 1.85
CA SER A 174 -25.59 -19.24 1.04
C SER A 174 -26.74 -18.22 1.11
N ASP A 175 -26.73 -17.35 2.13
CA ASP A 175 -27.67 -16.26 2.36
C ASP A 175 -27.25 -14.93 1.69
N TYR A 176 -26.05 -14.87 1.09
CA TYR A 176 -25.56 -13.67 0.42
C TYR A 176 -26.42 -13.30 -0.80
N ILE A 177 -26.84 -12.03 -0.88
CA ILE A 177 -27.63 -11.51 -2.01
C ILE A 177 -26.67 -11.02 -3.11
N PRO A 178 -26.67 -11.62 -4.32
CA PRO A 178 -25.73 -11.29 -5.39
C PRO A 178 -25.72 -9.83 -5.83
N SER A 179 -26.86 -9.13 -5.73
CA SER A 179 -26.97 -7.73 -6.14
C SER A 179 -26.17 -6.75 -5.25
N ASN A 180 -25.67 -7.18 -4.09
CA ASN A 180 -24.83 -6.35 -3.22
C ASN A 180 -23.40 -6.19 -3.74
N LEU A 181 -22.91 -7.13 -4.56
CA LEU A 181 -21.50 -7.16 -4.94
C LEU A 181 -21.07 -5.96 -5.80
N ALA A 182 -21.88 -5.58 -6.79
CA ALA A 182 -21.53 -4.48 -7.68
C ALA A 182 -21.46 -3.11 -6.96
N PRO A 183 -22.40 -2.77 -6.05
CA PRO A 183 -22.25 -1.65 -5.13
C PRO A 183 -20.99 -1.72 -4.26
N ASP A 184 -20.70 -2.88 -3.65
CA ASP A 184 -19.52 -3.05 -2.79
C ASP A 184 -18.20 -2.81 -3.56
N LEU A 185 -18.08 -3.43 -4.74
CA LEU A 185 -16.92 -3.21 -5.62
C LEU A 185 -16.80 -1.75 -6.06
N THR A 186 -17.91 -1.08 -6.34
CA THR A 186 -17.92 0.34 -6.70
C THR A 186 -17.52 1.23 -5.52
N MET A 187 -17.97 0.90 -4.31
CA MET A 187 -17.63 1.63 -3.09
C MET A 187 -16.12 1.61 -2.82
N LEU A 188 -15.56 0.40 -2.89
CA LEU A 188 -14.17 0.09 -2.54
C LEU A 188 -13.16 0.52 -3.60
N SER A 189 -13.58 0.64 -4.87
CA SER A 189 -12.69 0.93 -5.98
C SER A 189 -12.40 2.42 -6.12
N VAL A 190 -11.13 2.82 -6.01
CA VAL A 190 -10.74 4.23 -6.04
C VAL A 190 -10.95 4.90 -7.39
N ASN A 191 -10.85 4.14 -8.48
CA ASN A 191 -10.90 4.61 -9.87
C ASN A 191 -12.30 4.48 -10.51
N LYS A 192 -13.34 4.32 -9.70
CA LYS A 192 -14.73 4.25 -10.17
C LYS A 192 -15.45 5.58 -9.97
N ASN A 193 -15.75 6.28 -11.05
CA ASN A 193 -16.45 7.57 -10.99
C ASN A 193 -17.79 7.49 -10.24
N SER A 194 -18.54 6.40 -10.41
CA SER A 194 -19.83 6.18 -9.76
C SER A 194 -19.73 5.98 -8.24
N ARG A 195 -18.52 5.89 -7.66
CA ARG A 195 -18.34 5.67 -6.22
C ARG A 195 -18.91 6.82 -5.39
N VAL A 196 -18.95 8.04 -5.93
CA VAL A 196 -19.47 9.25 -5.25
C VAL A 196 -20.97 9.22 -5.00
N ASN A 197 -21.69 8.31 -5.67
CA ASN A 197 -23.14 8.15 -5.47
C ASN A 197 -23.49 7.32 -4.22
N LEU A 198 -22.48 6.75 -3.55
CA LEU A 198 -22.65 5.92 -2.37
C LEU A 198 -22.47 6.75 -1.11
N SER A 199 -23.31 6.53 -0.09
CA SER A 199 -23.32 7.33 1.15
C SER A 199 -21.98 7.33 1.89
N GLN A 200 -21.16 6.29 1.70
CA GLN A 200 -19.82 6.17 2.24
C GLN A 200 -18.80 7.12 1.59
N ASN A 201 -19.13 7.66 0.41
CA ASN A 201 -18.20 8.39 -0.45
C ASN A 201 -18.64 9.84 -0.76
N ILE A 202 -19.59 10.38 0.00
CA ILE A 202 -20.16 11.72 -0.21
C ILE A 202 -19.30 12.88 0.31
N ASN A 203 -18.16 12.59 0.93
CA ASN A 203 -17.24 13.61 1.42
C ASN A 203 -15.99 13.68 0.53
N PRO A 204 -15.59 14.89 0.09
CA PRO A 204 -14.32 15.10 -0.60
C PRO A 204 -13.16 14.57 0.24
N ARG A 205 -12.27 13.81 -0.39
CA ARG A 205 -11.09 13.25 0.27
C ARG A 205 -10.08 12.73 -0.74
N ARG A 206 -8.83 12.63 -0.29
CA ARG A 206 -7.76 11.99 -1.02
C ARG A 206 -7.53 10.57 -0.51
N THR A 207 -7.13 9.70 -1.41
CA THR A 207 -6.91 8.27 -1.10
C THR A 207 -5.60 7.98 -0.36
N ASP A 208 -4.72 8.97 -0.21
CA ASP A 208 -3.53 8.89 0.64
C ASP A 208 -3.79 9.29 2.10
N SER A 209 -5.05 9.56 2.46
CA SER A 209 -5.49 9.75 3.85
C SER A 209 -5.96 8.45 4.52
N ASP A 210 -5.58 7.29 3.97
CA ASP A 210 -5.94 5.93 4.41
C ASP A 210 -7.39 5.74 4.86
N ASN A 211 -8.33 5.87 3.91
CA ASN A 211 -9.74 5.63 4.20
C ASN A 211 -10.13 4.15 4.03
N GLN A 212 -10.97 3.63 4.93
CA GLN A 212 -11.45 2.24 4.89
C GLN A 212 -12.12 1.79 3.59
N PHE A 213 -12.63 2.72 2.77
CA PHE A 213 -13.26 2.43 1.48
C PHE A 213 -12.34 2.62 0.27
N ASP A 214 -11.07 2.95 0.49
CA ASP A 214 -10.05 3.08 -0.56
C ASP A 214 -9.19 1.81 -0.57
N ARG A 215 -9.78 0.70 -1.04
CA ARG A 215 -9.20 -0.65 -0.90
C ARG A 215 -8.95 -1.38 -2.20
N LEU A 216 -9.66 -1.03 -3.27
CA LEU A 216 -9.58 -1.74 -4.55
C LEU A 216 -9.21 -0.81 -5.70
N PHE A 217 -8.60 -1.39 -6.72
CA PHE A 217 -8.38 -0.78 -8.02
C PHE A 217 -8.99 -1.69 -9.09
N LYS A 218 -9.77 -1.11 -10.01
CA LYS A 218 -10.40 -1.85 -11.10
C LYS A 218 -9.50 -1.84 -12.33
N LEU A 219 -9.11 -3.03 -12.81
CA LEU A 219 -8.37 -3.24 -14.03
C LEU A 219 -9.30 -3.61 -15.20
N GLY A 220 -9.09 -2.97 -16.35
CA GLY A 220 -9.83 -3.27 -17.57
C GLY A 220 -11.33 -2.90 -17.52
N SER A 221 -12.07 -3.34 -18.53
CA SER A 221 -13.50 -3.06 -18.72
C SER A 221 -14.28 -4.33 -19.07
N GLY A 222 -15.62 -4.25 -18.98
CA GLY A 222 -16.50 -5.38 -19.26
C GLY A 222 -16.43 -6.53 -18.26
N VAL A 223 -16.83 -7.72 -18.70
CA VAL A 223 -16.96 -8.94 -17.88
C VAL A 223 -15.62 -9.49 -17.37
N ASN A 224 -14.53 -9.20 -18.09
CA ASN A 224 -13.18 -9.63 -17.74
C ASN A 224 -12.45 -8.61 -16.83
N ALA A 225 -13.13 -7.54 -16.41
CA ALA A 225 -12.54 -6.58 -15.50
C ALA A 225 -12.18 -7.27 -14.17
N LYS A 226 -10.96 -7.02 -13.71
CA LYS A 226 -10.45 -7.52 -12.44
C LYS A 226 -10.47 -6.43 -11.38
N TYR A 227 -10.56 -6.85 -10.13
CA TYR A 227 -10.44 -6.00 -8.96
C TYR A 227 -9.28 -6.51 -8.13
N GLU A 228 -8.30 -5.63 -7.88
CA GLU A 228 -7.12 -5.93 -7.09
C GLU A 228 -6.97 -4.93 -5.94
N PHE A 229 -6.10 -5.25 -4.98
CA PHE A 229 -5.85 -4.35 -3.86
C PHE A 229 -5.25 -3.04 -4.31
N TYR A 230 -5.87 -1.94 -3.87
CA TYR A 230 -5.35 -0.61 -4.09
C TYR A 230 -4.12 -0.37 -3.24
N ASP A 231 -3.02 -0.16 -3.93
CA ASP A 231 -1.79 0.41 -3.39
C ASP A 231 -1.56 1.79 -4.04
N PRO A 232 -1.61 2.91 -3.28
CA PRO A 232 -1.36 4.25 -3.82
C PRO A 232 0.05 4.37 -4.40
N THR A 233 1.00 3.58 -3.87
CA THR A 233 2.35 3.52 -4.38
C THR A 233 2.44 2.80 -5.69
N VAL A 234 1.44 2.04 -6.15
CA VAL A 234 1.35 1.34 -7.45
C VAL A 234 0.40 2.07 -8.40
N HIS A 235 -0.82 2.35 -7.93
CA HIS A 235 -1.95 2.83 -8.72
C HIS A 235 -2.11 4.35 -8.75
N GLY A 236 -1.28 5.06 -7.97
CA GLY A 236 -1.34 6.52 -7.89
C GLY A 236 -2.43 7.04 -6.95
N VAL A 237 -2.35 8.32 -6.57
CA VAL A 237 -3.31 8.92 -5.64
C VAL A 237 -4.54 9.43 -6.38
N TRP A 238 -5.69 9.01 -5.91
CA TRP A 238 -7.01 9.46 -6.38
C TRP A 238 -7.65 10.42 -5.38
N GLU A 239 -8.59 11.22 -5.87
CA GLU A 239 -9.36 12.17 -5.07
C GLU A 239 -10.84 12.15 -5.46
N ILE A 240 -11.70 12.18 -4.45
CA ILE A 240 -13.08 12.64 -4.57
C ILE A 240 -13.06 14.13 -4.29
N TYR A 241 -13.47 14.95 -5.26
CA TYR A 241 -13.45 16.41 -5.15
C TYR A 241 -14.82 16.99 -5.47
N LEU A 242 -15.08 18.19 -4.94
CA LEU A 242 -16.23 18.99 -5.35
C LEU A 242 -15.87 19.77 -6.61
N GLU A 243 -16.54 19.46 -7.72
CA GLU A 243 -16.40 20.19 -8.97
C GLU A 243 -17.20 21.49 -8.89
N SER A 244 -16.51 22.60 -8.62
CA SER A 244 -17.12 23.92 -8.35
C SER A 244 -18.07 24.39 -9.46
N GLU A 245 -17.76 24.08 -10.72
CA GLU A 245 -18.59 24.48 -11.88
C GLU A 245 -19.94 23.75 -11.94
N LYS A 246 -19.97 22.48 -11.50
CA LYS A 246 -21.19 21.64 -11.57
C LYS A 246 -21.87 21.44 -10.23
N ASN A 247 -21.26 21.92 -9.15
CA ASN A 247 -21.65 21.69 -7.76
C ASN A 247 -21.94 20.20 -7.48
N LYS A 248 -21.06 19.32 -7.98
CA LYS A 248 -21.20 17.86 -7.88
C LYS A 248 -19.88 17.23 -7.49
N LEU A 249 -19.96 16.12 -6.78
CA LEU A 249 -18.78 15.30 -6.49
C LEU A 249 -18.33 14.56 -7.75
N ALA A 250 -17.02 14.49 -7.94
CA ALA A 250 -16.38 13.76 -9.01
C ALA A 250 -15.14 13.05 -8.49
N VAL A 251 -14.68 12.08 -9.27
CA VAL A 251 -13.44 11.34 -9.01
C VAL A 251 -12.41 11.77 -10.03
N ARG A 252 -11.20 12.07 -9.57
CA ARG A 252 -10.05 12.27 -10.45
C ARG A 252 -8.83 11.55 -9.91
N SER A 253 -7.97 11.13 -10.81
CA SER A 253 -6.59 10.84 -10.47
C SER A 253 -5.87 12.18 -10.24
N LEU A 254 -5.30 12.39 -9.06
CA LEU A 254 -4.42 13.55 -8.81
C LEU A 254 -3.14 13.47 -9.62
N ASN A 255 -2.87 12.28 -10.16
CA ASN A 255 -1.81 12.02 -11.11
C ASN A 255 -2.20 12.36 -12.55
N ASP A 256 -3.41 12.84 -12.85
CA ASP A 256 -3.79 13.26 -14.22
C ASP A 256 -3.99 14.79 -14.31
N ALA A 257 -4.51 15.44 -13.27
CA ALA A 257 -4.78 16.89 -13.27
C ALA A 257 -3.51 17.76 -13.17
N ILE A 258 -2.51 17.30 -12.42
CA ILE A 258 -1.19 17.94 -12.35
C ILE A 258 -0.40 17.62 -13.64
N THR A 259 -0.62 16.43 -14.20
CA THR A 259 0.16 15.82 -15.27
C THR A 259 -0.23 16.35 -16.64
N ALA A 260 -1.50 16.63 -16.92
CA ALA A 260 -1.90 17.27 -18.17
C ALA A 260 -1.34 18.70 -18.31
N LYS A 261 -1.43 19.51 -17.26
CA LYS A 261 -0.85 20.88 -17.24
C LYS A 261 0.68 20.87 -17.21
N ALA A 262 1.29 19.96 -16.45
CA ALA A 262 2.75 19.88 -16.34
C ALA A 262 3.40 19.24 -17.57
N LEU A 263 2.76 18.26 -18.23
CA LEU A 263 3.24 17.74 -19.52
C LEU A 263 3.05 18.76 -20.62
N GLU A 264 1.92 19.47 -20.70
CA GLU A 264 1.75 20.48 -21.73
C GLU A 264 2.79 21.61 -21.60
N HIS A 265 3.10 22.03 -20.37
CA HIS A 265 4.14 23.02 -20.09
C HIS A 265 5.55 22.47 -20.34
N ALA A 266 5.88 21.28 -19.80
CA ALA A 266 7.19 20.68 -19.95
C ALA A 266 7.48 20.20 -21.38
N GLN A 267 6.46 19.82 -22.14
CA GLN A 267 6.57 19.46 -23.55
C GLN A 267 6.78 20.72 -24.40
N LYS A 268 6.07 21.82 -24.12
CA LYS A 268 6.34 23.12 -24.75
C LYS A 268 7.75 23.65 -24.42
N GLU A 269 8.23 23.47 -23.19
CA GLU A 269 9.57 23.86 -22.78
C GLU A 269 10.66 22.95 -23.38
N ALA A 270 10.46 21.64 -23.43
CA ALA A 270 11.42 20.69 -24.00
C ALA A 270 11.47 20.74 -25.54
N GLU A 271 10.35 21.00 -26.21
CA GLU A 271 10.33 21.24 -27.66
C GLU A 271 11.01 22.57 -28.01
N ALA A 272 10.89 23.59 -27.15
CA ALA A 272 11.60 24.86 -27.28
C ALA A 272 13.10 24.77 -26.92
N SER A 273 13.48 23.86 -26.02
CA SER A 273 14.83 23.63 -25.52
C SER A 273 15.44 22.36 -26.13
N HIS A 274 16.01 22.48 -27.32
CA HIS A 274 16.63 21.39 -28.10
C HIS A 274 17.91 20.74 -27.47
N ALA A 275 18.06 20.66 -26.15
CA ALA A 275 19.19 19.98 -25.50
C ALA A 275 18.84 19.37 -24.13
N PHE A 276 18.96 18.05 -24.00
CA PHE A 276 19.06 17.36 -22.71
C PHE A 276 20.51 17.52 -22.20
N ASP A 277 20.69 18.14 -21.04
CA ASP A 277 21.98 18.33 -20.37
C ASP A 277 22.04 17.47 -19.09
N ALA A 278 22.97 16.52 -19.04
CA ALA A 278 23.14 15.58 -17.95
C ALA A 278 23.81 16.19 -16.70
N THR A 279 24.35 17.42 -16.80
CA THR A 279 25.20 18.04 -15.75
C THR A 279 24.47 19.01 -14.83
N SER A 280 23.24 19.41 -15.16
CA SER A 280 22.47 20.45 -14.45
C SER A 280 21.22 19.88 -13.77
N VAL A 281 21.34 19.36 -12.53
CA VAL A 281 20.15 19.11 -11.67
C VAL A 281 20.51 19.16 -10.17
N GLU A 282 19.95 20.14 -9.46
CA GLU A 282 19.89 20.17 -7.99
C GLU A 282 18.83 19.19 -7.45
N ASP A 283 19.22 18.46 -6.41
CA ASP A 283 18.41 17.45 -5.72
C ASP A 283 17.95 17.99 -4.36
N GLN A 284 16.63 18.12 -4.17
CA GLN A 284 15.89 17.73 -2.95
C GLN A 284 14.43 18.23 -3.02
N ARG A 285 13.51 17.37 -3.51
CA ARG A 285 12.08 17.25 -3.10
C ARG A 285 11.20 16.35 -3.99
N LYS A 286 11.70 15.77 -5.08
CA LYS A 286 10.88 15.13 -6.14
C LYS A 286 10.71 13.59 -6.08
N LYS A 287 10.86 12.91 -4.94
CA LYS A 287 10.79 11.42 -4.90
C LYS A 287 9.38 10.81 -5.09
N VAL A 288 8.30 11.52 -4.76
CA VAL A 288 6.93 11.00 -4.90
C VAL A 288 6.34 11.26 -6.30
N LEU A 289 6.62 12.43 -6.89
CA LEU A 289 6.27 12.77 -8.29
C LEU A 289 7.09 11.94 -9.30
N SER A 290 8.30 11.55 -8.92
CA SER A 290 9.18 10.68 -9.69
C SER A 290 8.48 9.36 -10.03
N ASN A 291 7.95 8.63 -9.04
CA ASN A 291 7.43 7.27 -9.25
C ASN A 291 6.15 7.21 -10.11
N ILE A 292 5.40 8.30 -10.20
CA ILE A 292 4.15 8.39 -10.98
C ILE A 292 4.44 8.73 -12.44
N VAL A 293 5.31 9.71 -12.69
CA VAL A 293 5.76 10.06 -14.04
C VAL A 293 6.71 8.97 -14.60
N TYR A 294 7.40 8.23 -13.73
CA TYR A 294 8.08 6.98 -14.07
C TYR A 294 7.10 5.96 -14.66
N ARG A 295 5.93 5.75 -14.04
CA ARG A 295 4.93 4.76 -14.48
C ARG A 295 4.03 5.16 -15.64
N GLN A 296 3.64 6.43 -15.76
CA GLN A 296 2.90 6.91 -16.94
C GLN A 296 3.82 7.21 -18.12
N GLY A 297 5.08 7.58 -17.84
CA GLY A 297 6.11 7.76 -18.84
C GLY A 297 6.64 6.44 -19.39
N GLN A 298 6.62 5.35 -18.63
CA GLN A 298 7.13 4.05 -19.08
C GLN A 298 6.45 3.53 -20.36
N PRO A 299 5.10 3.55 -20.51
CA PRO A 299 4.46 3.13 -21.75
C PRO A 299 4.77 4.04 -22.95
N ALA A 300 4.79 5.36 -22.76
CA ALA A 300 5.09 6.32 -23.82
C ALA A 300 6.57 6.27 -24.23
N PHE A 301 7.47 6.20 -23.25
CA PHE A 301 8.91 6.01 -23.42
C PHE A 301 9.22 4.69 -24.11
N ARG A 302 8.57 3.60 -23.68
CA ARG A 302 8.65 2.29 -24.36
C ARG A 302 8.19 2.39 -25.80
N LYS A 303 7.06 3.04 -26.06
CA LYS A 303 6.56 3.23 -27.43
C LYS A 303 7.56 4.01 -28.28
N ALA A 304 8.11 5.11 -27.76
CA ALA A 304 9.13 5.90 -28.44
C ALA A 304 10.40 5.10 -28.74
N LEU A 305 10.85 4.26 -27.79
CA LEU A 305 11.99 3.37 -28.01
C LEU A 305 11.69 2.25 -29.02
N LEU A 306 10.48 1.68 -29.00
CA LEU A 306 10.04 0.72 -30.01
C LEU A 306 10.07 1.33 -31.42
N GLU A 307 9.64 2.57 -31.57
CA GLU A 307 9.69 3.30 -32.84
C GLU A 307 11.14 3.62 -33.24
N ALA A 308 11.94 4.17 -32.32
CA ALA A 308 13.31 4.60 -32.59
C ALA A 308 14.26 3.43 -32.95
N TYR A 309 14.09 2.28 -32.30
CA TYR A 309 14.89 1.07 -32.54
C TYR A 309 14.22 0.10 -33.53
N GLU A 310 13.15 0.52 -34.23
CA GLU A 310 12.43 -0.30 -35.21
C GLU A 310 12.00 -1.68 -34.67
N GLY A 311 11.61 -1.72 -33.39
CA GLY A 311 11.18 -2.93 -32.70
C GLY A 311 12.29 -3.96 -32.47
N LYS A 312 13.57 -3.55 -32.45
CA LYS A 312 14.71 -4.46 -32.27
C LYS A 312 15.53 -4.14 -31.03
N CYS A 313 15.99 -5.19 -30.34
CA CYS A 313 16.94 -5.04 -29.24
C CYS A 313 18.25 -4.38 -29.71
N ALA A 314 18.68 -3.33 -29.00
CA ALA A 314 19.89 -2.57 -29.30
C ALA A 314 21.15 -3.44 -29.32
N ILE A 315 21.22 -4.48 -28.47
CA ILE A 315 22.42 -5.33 -28.36
C ILE A 315 22.32 -6.62 -29.18
N THR A 316 21.16 -7.28 -29.18
CA THR A 316 21.03 -8.62 -29.79
C THR A 316 20.34 -8.62 -31.16
N GLY A 317 19.70 -7.51 -31.55
CA GLY A 317 18.86 -7.45 -32.75
C GLY A 317 17.56 -8.25 -32.66
N CYS A 318 17.22 -8.86 -31.51
CA CYS A 318 15.97 -9.58 -31.29
C CYS A 318 14.76 -8.69 -31.64
N ALA A 319 13.86 -9.17 -32.51
CA ALA A 319 12.70 -8.42 -32.99
C ALA A 319 11.35 -8.89 -32.39
N LEU A 320 11.39 -9.78 -31.38
CA LEU A 320 10.18 -10.25 -30.69
C LEU A 320 9.76 -9.23 -29.63
N THR A 321 8.84 -8.33 -29.99
CA THR A 321 8.38 -7.18 -29.20
C THR A 321 8.00 -7.52 -27.74
N GLU A 322 7.41 -8.68 -27.52
CA GLU A 322 6.97 -9.18 -26.20
C GLU A 322 8.13 -9.43 -25.24
N LEU A 323 9.34 -9.69 -25.77
CA LEU A 323 10.56 -9.88 -24.98
C LEU A 323 11.37 -8.59 -24.80
N LEU A 324 10.96 -7.49 -25.44
CA LEU A 324 11.67 -6.22 -25.37
C LEU A 324 11.21 -5.40 -24.19
N GLU A 325 12.10 -4.61 -23.62
CA GLU A 325 11.92 -3.74 -22.46
C GLU A 325 12.61 -2.39 -22.70
N ALA A 326 12.03 -1.34 -22.13
CA ALA A 326 12.60 0.00 -22.15
C ALA A 326 13.55 0.15 -20.96
N ALA A 327 14.85 0.23 -21.24
CA ALA A 327 15.89 0.39 -20.24
C ALA A 327 16.37 1.84 -20.21
N HIS A 328 16.46 2.44 -19.03
CA HIS A 328 17.09 3.75 -18.84
C HIS A 328 18.61 3.60 -18.71
N ILE A 329 19.36 4.46 -19.38
CA ILE A 329 20.84 4.48 -19.25
C ILE A 329 21.21 5.20 -17.95
N HIS A 330 20.68 6.41 -17.75
CA HIS A 330 20.79 7.16 -16.51
C HIS A 330 19.45 7.11 -15.75
N PRO A 331 19.48 6.96 -14.40
CA PRO A 331 18.28 6.87 -13.57
C PRO A 331 17.27 7.95 -13.88
N TYR A 332 16.03 7.51 -13.88
CA TYR A 332 14.89 8.38 -14.01
C TYR A 332 14.84 9.43 -12.89
N LYS A 333 14.73 10.71 -13.27
CA LYS A 333 14.65 11.87 -12.35
C LYS A 333 13.46 12.81 -12.67
N GLY A 334 12.57 12.41 -13.58
CA GLY A 334 11.43 13.21 -14.05
C GLY A 334 11.12 12.98 -15.53
N ALA A 335 10.04 13.56 -16.05
CA ALA A 335 9.65 13.43 -17.47
C ALA A 335 10.76 13.79 -18.46
N HIS A 336 11.59 14.79 -18.12
CA HIS A 336 12.74 15.22 -18.92
C HIS A 336 13.82 14.14 -19.10
N THR A 337 13.82 13.08 -18.28
CA THR A 337 14.72 11.92 -18.42
C THR A 337 14.12 10.77 -19.22
N ASN A 338 12.84 10.83 -19.61
CA ASN A 338 12.16 9.88 -20.49
C ASN A 338 12.32 10.28 -21.97
N VAL A 339 13.56 10.57 -22.38
CA VAL A 339 13.92 10.90 -23.75
C VAL A 339 14.62 9.71 -24.39
N VAL A 340 14.42 9.48 -25.69
CA VAL A 340 14.98 8.33 -26.42
C VAL A 340 16.50 8.23 -26.25
N SER A 341 17.20 9.37 -26.23
CA SER A 341 18.65 9.42 -26.01
C SER A 341 19.09 8.99 -24.60
N ASN A 342 18.20 8.91 -23.62
CA ASN A 342 18.48 8.31 -22.30
C ASN A 342 17.96 6.84 -22.20
N GLY A 343 17.62 6.23 -23.34
CA GLY A 343 16.99 4.91 -23.38
C GLY A 343 17.65 3.92 -24.34
N LEU A 344 17.56 2.66 -23.97
CA LEU A 344 17.89 1.50 -24.81
C LEU A 344 16.66 0.59 -24.87
N LEU A 345 16.33 0.09 -26.06
CA LEU A 345 15.38 -1.00 -26.19
C LEU A 345 16.14 -2.32 -26.06
N LEU A 346 15.91 -3.09 -25.00
CA LEU A 346 16.68 -4.29 -24.69
C LEU A 346 15.78 -5.52 -24.55
N ARG A 347 16.33 -6.71 -24.80
CA ARG A 347 15.66 -7.97 -24.44
C ARG A 347 15.67 -8.11 -22.91
N ALA A 348 14.63 -8.64 -22.29
CA ALA A 348 14.46 -8.65 -20.83
C ALA A 348 15.67 -9.20 -20.03
N ASP A 349 16.30 -10.27 -20.53
CA ASP A 349 17.51 -10.83 -19.93
C ASP A 349 18.72 -9.88 -20.06
N ILE A 350 18.89 -9.25 -21.22
CA ILE A 350 19.94 -8.25 -21.47
C ILE A 350 19.73 -6.99 -20.65
N HIS A 351 18.48 -6.54 -20.49
CA HIS A 351 18.12 -5.43 -19.62
C HIS A 351 18.54 -5.73 -18.17
N THR A 352 18.20 -6.92 -17.66
CA THR A 352 18.61 -7.35 -16.33
C THR A 352 20.14 -7.36 -16.18
N LEU A 353 20.87 -7.88 -17.17
CA LEU A 353 22.34 -7.88 -17.15
C LEU A 353 22.94 -6.48 -17.21
N PHE A 354 22.31 -5.56 -17.94
CA PHE A 354 22.71 -4.16 -18.03
C PHE A 354 22.53 -3.43 -16.69
N ASP A 355 21.37 -3.58 -16.06
CA ASP A 355 21.07 -2.98 -14.75
C ASP A 355 22.00 -3.48 -13.63
N LEU A 356 22.41 -4.76 -13.71
CA LEU A 356 23.36 -5.38 -12.80
C LEU A 356 24.82 -5.00 -13.10
N GLY A 357 25.09 -4.23 -14.16
CA GLY A 357 26.43 -3.86 -14.59
C GLY A 357 27.25 -5.03 -15.15
N LEU A 358 26.60 -6.15 -15.49
CA LEU A 358 27.24 -7.31 -16.11
C LEU A 358 27.43 -7.13 -17.61
N ILE A 359 26.65 -6.24 -18.23
CA ILE A 359 26.82 -5.73 -19.59
C ILE A 359 26.92 -4.21 -19.51
N ASN A 360 27.90 -3.63 -20.19
CA ASN A 360 28.11 -2.19 -20.31
C ASN A 360 28.31 -1.80 -21.77
N ILE A 361 28.11 -0.53 -22.08
CA ILE A 361 28.37 0.04 -23.41
C ILE A 361 29.44 1.11 -23.24
N ASP A 362 30.55 0.96 -23.95
CA ASP A 362 31.60 1.97 -23.96
C ASP A 362 31.10 3.25 -24.64
N PRO A 363 31.16 4.41 -23.97
CA PRO A 363 30.53 5.65 -24.47
C PRO A 363 31.20 6.21 -25.73
N LEU A 364 32.45 5.83 -26.02
CA LEU A 364 33.21 6.35 -27.17
C LEU A 364 33.07 5.44 -28.40
N SER A 365 33.28 4.14 -28.22
CA SER A 365 33.26 3.15 -29.28
C SER A 365 31.89 2.55 -29.54
N LEU A 366 30.93 2.73 -28.62
CA LEU A 366 29.59 2.13 -28.65
C LEU A 366 29.64 0.60 -28.79
N ARG A 367 30.69 -0.01 -28.23
CA ARG A 367 30.85 -1.46 -28.13
C ARG A 367 30.35 -1.98 -26.80
N VAL A 368 29.83 -3.19 -26.83
CA VAL A 368 29.37 -3.92 -25.65
C VAL A 368 30.56 -4.52 -24.91
N TYR A 369 30.64 -4.31 -23.61
CA TYR A 369 31.60 -4.95 -22.71
C TYR A 369 30.86 -5.82 -21.71
N ILE A 370 31.38 -7.01 -21.44
CA ILE A 370 30.79 -7.95 -20.49
C ILE A 370 31.68 -8.13 -19.27
N SER A 371 31.07 -8.41 -18.12
CA SER A 371 31.77 -8.79 -16.91
C SER A 371 32.46 -10.15 -17.07
N LYS A 372 33.58 -10.36 -16.37
CA LYS A 372 34.27 -11.66 -16.29
C LYS A 372 33.36 -12.81 -15.85
N LYS A 373 32.28 -12.50 -15.10
CA LYS A 373 31.27 -13.48 -14.67
C LYS A 373 30.48 -14.10 -15.83
N LEU A 374 30.47 -13.46 -17.00
CA LEU A 374 29.75 -13.92 -18.19
C LEU A 374 30.64 -14.70 -19.16
N ILE A 375 31.95 -14.79 -18.92
CA ILE A 375 32.88 -15.62 -19.70
C ILE A 375 32.50 -17.09 -19.54
N GLY A 376 32.44 -17.84 -20.64
CA GLY A 376 32.01 -19.24 -20.68
C GLY A 376 30.49 -19.44 -20.65
N THR A 377 29.70 -18.36 -20.63
CA THR A 377 28.23 -18.42 -20.72
C THR A 377 27.75 -18.14 -22.14
N ASN A 378 26.46 -18.36 -22.41
CA ASN A 378 25.82 -17.98 -23.67
C ASN A 378 25.82 -16.46 -23.96
N TYR A 379 26.25 -15.62 -23.01
CA TYR A 379 26.37 -14.17 -23.16
C TYR A 379 27.78 -13.74 -23.58
N GLU A 380 28.77 -14.64 -23.57
CA GLU A 380 30.16 -14.33 -23.93
C GLU A 380 30.27 -13.75 -25.34
N SER A 381 29.46 -14.25 -26.27
CA SER A 381 29.43 -13.80 -27.67
C SER A 381 28.95 -12.35 -27.85
N LEU A 382 28.41 -11.72 -26.80
CA LEU A 382 28.03 -10.31 -26.83
C LEU A 382 29.20 -9.37 -26.57
N SER A 383 30.34 -9.90 -26.11
CA SER A 383 31.54 -9.09 -25.90
C SER A 383 32.01 -8.45 -27.22
N MET A 384 32.34 -7.17 -27.17
CA MET A 384 32.89 -6.37 -28.26
C MET A 384 31.97 -6.21 -29.48
N THR A 385 30.69 -6.58 -29.39
CA THR A 385 29.73 -6.34 -30.47
C THR A 385 29.32 -4.87 -30.53
N ASN A 386 28.85 -4.43 -31.70
CA ASN A 386 28.35 -3.07 -31.88
C ASN A 386 26.92 -2.96 -31.35
N VAL A 387 26.62 -1.85 -30.68
CA VAL A 387 25.25 -1.46 -30.35
C VAL A 387 24.55 -1.00 -31.63
N ASN A 388 23.35 -1.53 -31.88
CA ASN A 388 22.45 -1.03 -32.92
C ASN A 388 21.86 0.29 -32.46
N LEU A 389 21.99 1.33 -33.27
CA LEU A 389 21.56 2.69 -32.94
C LEU A 389 20.24 3.04 -33.63
N PRO A 390 19.43 3.94 -33.06
CA PRO A 390 18.29 4.52 -33.74
C PRO A 390 18.67 5.15 -35.08
N ARG A 391 17.74 5.18 -36.03
CA ARG A 391 17.97 5.76 -37.36
C ARG A 391 18.29 7.26 -37.29
N SER A 392 17.72 7.97 -36.32
CA SER A 392 17.96 9.40 -36.11
C SER A 392 19.16 9.62 -35.18
N LYS A 393 20.15 10.40 -35.64
CA LYS A 393 21.32 10.77 -34.81
C LYS A 393 20.94 11.52 -33.52
N LYS A 394 19.84 12.27 -33.52
CA LYS A 394 19.36 13.00 -32.33
C LYS A 394 18.83 12.08 -31.23
N GLU A 395 18.48 10.84 -31.60
CA GLU A 395 17.93 9.82 -30.73
C GLU A 395 18.99 8.81 -30.27
N HIS A 396 20.24 8.96 -30.73
CA HIS A 396 21.33 8.12 -30.26
C HIS A 396 21.47 8.23 -28.72
N PRO A 397 21.88 7.13 -28.07
CA PRO A 397 22.26 7.14 -26.66
C PRO A 397 23.19 8.31 -26.33
N ASN A 398 22.82 9.08 -25.31
CA ASN A 398 23.58 10.22 -24.84
C ASN A 398 24.92 9.75 -24.25
N THR A 399 26.02 10.34 -24.74
CA THR A 399 27.38 9.95 -24.35
C THR A 399 27.63 10.12 -22.85
N ASP A 400 27.12 11.19 -22.23
CA ASP A 400 27.31 11.46 -20.79
C ASP A 400 26.52 10.47 -19.94
N ALA A 401 25.30 10.11 -20.36
CA ALA A 401 24.49 9.08 -19.71
C ALA A 401 25.19 7.71 -19.78
N LEU A 402 25.70 7.34 -20.97
CA LEU A 402 26.49 6.13 -21.14
C LEU A 402 27.75 6.16 -20.27
N GLN A 403 28.45 7.29 -20.22
CA GLN A 403 29.65 7.42 -19.40
C GLN A 403 29.36 7.34 -17.90
N TRP A 404 28.21 7.87 -17.45
CA TRP A 404 27.73 7.70 -16.08
C TRP A 404 27.51 6.22 -15.75
N HIS A 405 26.80 5.48 -16.62
CA HIS A 405 26.53 4.06 -16.42
C HIS A 405 27.83 3.24 -16.44
N TYR A 406 28.70 3.53 -17.42
CA TYR A 406 29.99 2.88 -17.61
C TYR A 406 30.90 3.05 -16.38
N LYS A 407 31.00 4.27 -15.83
CA LYS A 407 31.79 4.56 -14.62
C LYS A 407 31.21 3.93 -13.36
N LYS A 408 29.89 3.75 -13.28
CA LYS A 408 29.23 3.16 -12.11
C LYS A 408 29.61 1.69 -11.92
N PHE A 409 29.92 0.97 -13.00
CA PHE A 409 30.06 -0.48 -12.99
C PHE A 409 31.42 -0.99 -13.49
N ILE A 410 32.36 -0.10 -13.81
CA ILE A 410 33.73 -0.47 -14.14
C ILE A 410 34.63 -0.29 -12.93
N TYR A 411 35.32 -1.39 -12.61
CA TYR A 411 36.51 -1.45 -11.77
C TYR A 411 37.75 -1.43 -12.65
#